data_AF-A0A8W8NVL9-F1
#
_entry.id   AF-A0A8W8NVL9-F1
#
_cell.length_a   1.000
_cell.length_b   1.000
_cell.length_c   1.000
_cell.angle_alpha   90.00
_cell.angle_beta   90.00
_cell.angle_gamma   90.00
#
_symmetry.space_group_name_H-M   'P 1'
#
loop_
_entity.id
_entity.type
_entity.pdbx_description
1 polymer ?
#
loop_
_entity_poly.entity_id
_entity_poly.type
_entity_poly.pdbx_seq_one_letter_code
_entity_poly.pdbx_strand_id
1 'polypeptide(L)'
;MDIIVLYYLEFINRPEDVTSNFRSHQQFVDDVTDAYIVGTFLDNMNMEALSSVPKDLPPFSLLSNEQIANWLLKQVDVVMDCLQLNNFSSLNFLHDEISKLDKDESVLNSMMSETGYACAVCGKTYSRAAWFKKHLQKKHAFVFSDSETCKLKVNPLHSFLQMSLLLRDTIDSYKMGDGDRIVRNAYFEWLYASSLHHTKYTVWLWRMIAYVDAVLSPAESAEYKWNMTVNLKGGIQNNIPNDNCVELQVGNIKRQLNTQGSNKSFQSAQNICMTTQVVEDIIENLRKTVRSVKTKRTRPDVDKTADIEKMVEYLRKYGCVKDIEWDNFSSFQAPISKIVPKDLFEWINRHQQIASVFM
;
A
#
# COMPACT_ATOMS: atom_id res chain seq x y z
N MET A 1 5.82 -11.43 -7.14
CA MET A 1 5.90 -10.29 -6.21
C MET A 1 4.63 -10.36 -5.39
N ASP A 2 4.66 -11.24 -4.39
CA ASP A 2 3.53 -11.45 -3.50
C ASP A 2 3.23 -10.14 -2.77
N ILE A 3 2.00 -9.68 -2.89
CA ILE A 3 1.56 -8.35 -2.47
C ILE A 3 1.95 -8.02 -1.04
N ILE A 4 2.24 -6.76 -0.83
CA ILE A 4 2.60 -6.01 0.39
C ILE A 4 1.84 -6.48 1.67
N VAL A 5 0.60 -6.95 1.53
CA VAL A 5 -0.22 -7.47 2.65
C VAL A 5 0.20 -8.89 3.11
N LEU A 6 0.83 -9.72 2.25
CA LEU A 6 1.37 -11.03 2.62
C LEU A 6 2.66 -10.94 3.44
N TYR A 7 3.36 -9.80 3.44
CA TYR A 7 4.63 -9.64 4.15
C TYR A 7 4.50 -9.83 5.66
N TYR A 8 3.29 -9.84 6.21
CA TYR A 8 3.08 -10.03 7.63
C TYR A 8 2.77 -11.47 8.06
N LEU A 9 2.64 -12.43 7.15
CA LEU A 9 2.21 -13.81 7.44
C LEU A 9 3.37 -14.83 7.57
N GLU A 10 4.55 -14.42 8.04
CA GLU A 10 5.59 -15.36 8.47
C GLU A 10 5.42 -15.67 9.95
N PHE A 11 5.35 -16.96 10.34
CA PHE A 11 5.19 -17.46 11.72
C PHE A 11 5.74 -16.52 12.81
N ILE A 12 4.88 -15.63 13.32
CA ILE A 12 5.25 -14.67 14.34
C ILE A 12 5.12 -15.34 15.71
N ASN A 13 6.24 -15.55 16.39
CA ASN A 13 6.24 -16.18 17.72
C ASN A 13 6.22 -15.16 18.87
N ARG A 14 6.60 -13.89 18.61
CA ARG A 14 6.68 -12.79 19.59
C ARG A 14 6.38 -11.43 18.96
N PRO A 15 5.87 -10.45 19.73
CA PRO A 15 5.69 -9.06 19.28
C PRO A 15 6.97 -8.40 18.75
N GLU A 16 8.13 -8.83 19.24
CA GLU A 16 9.46 -8.40 18.77
C GLU A 16 9.68 -8.86 17.33
N ASP A 17 9.42 -10.14 17.08
CA ASP A 17 9.61 -10.83 15.80
C ASP A 17 8.79 -10.20 14.65
N VAL A 18 7.64 -9.58 14.93
CA VAL A 18 6.84 -8.84 13.94
C VAL A 18 7.65 -7.72 13.29
N THR A 19 8.38 -6.99 14.14
CA THR A 19 9.08 -5.73 13.81
C THR A 19 10.56 -5.93 13.56
N SER A 20 11.17 -6.98 14.14
CA SER A 20 12.62 -7.18 14.16
C SER A 20 13.11 -8.42 13.43
N ASN A 21 12.22 -9.26 12.88
CA ASN A 21 12.66 -10.36 12.04
C ASN A 21 13.32 -9.81 10.78
N PHE A 22 14.52 -10.33 10.49
CA PHE A 22 15.24 -9.99 9.28
C PHE A 22 14.52 -10.58 8.07
N ARG A 23 14.13 -9.71 7.14
CA ARG A 23 13.43 -10.07 5.90
C ARG A 23 14.33 -9.77 4.73
N SER A 24 15.06 -10.78 4.25
CA SER A 24 16.06 -10.63 3.19
C SER A 24 15.50 -9.98 1.92
N HIS A 25 14.28 -10.33 1.52
CA HIS A 25 13.63 -9.78 0.33
C HIS A 25 13.26 -8.30 0.49
N GLN A 26 12.73 -7.92 1.65
CA GLN A 26 12.41 -6.51 1.94
C GLN A 26 13.70 -5.69 2.01
N GLN A 27 14.70 -6.22 2.71
CA GLN A 27 16.01 -5.61 2.83
C GLN A 27 16.64 -5.33 1.45
N PHE A 28 16.57 -6.31 0.54
CA PHE A 28 17.03 -6.14 -0.83
C PHE A 28 16.27 -5.01 -1.56
N VAL A 29 14.95 -4.96 -1.45
CA VAL A 29 14.14 -3.90 -2.09
C VAL A 29 14.51 -2.53 -1.52
N ASP A 30 14.72 -2.44 -0.21
CA ASP A 30 15.13 -1.22 0.46
C ASP A 30 16.52 -0.77 -0.02
N ASP A 31 17.51 -1.65 0.02
CA ASP A 31 18.89 -1.29 -0.34
C ASP A 31 19.01 -0.86 -1.80
N VAL A 32 18.31 -1.55 -2.71
CA VAL A 32 18.27 -1.17 -4.12
C VAL A 32 17.60 0.19 -4.30
N THR A 33 16.50 0.45 -3.59
CA THR A 33 15.80 1.75 -3.64
C THR A 33 16.71 2.88 -3.16
N ASP A 34 17.40 2.68 -2.04
CA ASP A 34 18.34 3.67 -1.49
C ASP A 34 19.52 3.90 -2.43
N ALA A 35 20.06 2.84 -3.06
CA ALA A 35 21.14 2.97 -4.03
C ALA A 35 20.75 3.83 -5.24
N TYR A 36 19.54 3.70 -5.77
CA TYR A 36 19.08 4.57 -6.88
C TYR A 36 18.88 6.02 -6.45
N ILE A 37 18.26 6.25 -5.28
CA ILE A 37 18.03 7.59 -4.75
C ILE A 37 19.36 8.29 -4.46
N VAL A 38 20.25 7.62 -3.71
CA VAL A 38 21.57 8.15 -3.34
C VAL A 38 22.43 8.34 -4.59
N GLY A 39 22.50 7.35 -5.49
CA GLY A 39 23.27 7.45 -6.72
C GLY A 39 22.83 8.62 -7.59
N THR A 40 21.52 8.80 -7.77
CA THR A 40 20.94 9.94 -8.51
C THR A 40 21.26 11.28 -7.85
N PHE A 41 21.14 11.35 -6.52
CA PHE A 41 21.52 12.56 -5.78
C PHE A 41 22.98 12.91 -5.97
N LEU A 42 23.89 11.94 -5.85
CA LEU A 42 25.32 12.16 -6.02
C LEU A 42 25.65 12.63 -7.44
N ASP A 43 25.02 12.06 -8.46
CA ASP A 43 25.21 12.49 -9.84
C ASP A 43 24.73 13.93 -10.06
N ASN A 44 23.55 14.27 -9.53
CA ASN A 44 23.00 15.63 -9.63
C ASN A 44 23.86 16.68 -8.91
N MET A 45 24.50 16.28 -7.80
CA MET A 45 25.39 17.14 -7.01
C MET A 45 26.86 17.09 -7.45
N ASN A 46 27.19 16.36 -8.53
CA ASN A 46 28.54 16.13 -9.02
C ASN A 46 29.51 15.59 -7.94
N MET A 47 29.05 14.62 -7.17
CA MET A 47 29.78 13.98 -6.06
C MET A 47 30.31 12.60 -6.47
N GLU A 48 31.59 12.34 -6.22
CA GLU A 48 32.22 11.05 -6.57
C GLU A 48 31.89 9.95 -5.55
N ALA A 49 31.77 10.29 -4.27
CA ALA A 49 31.48 9.36 -3.18
C ALA A 49 30.52 9.95 -2.16
N LEU A 50 29.94 9.12 -1.29
CA LEU A 50 29.05 9.56 -0.20
C LEU A 50 29.75 10.49 0.80
N SER A 51 31.07 10.34 0.96
CA SER A 51 31.92 11.20 1.80
C SER A 51 32.30 12.54 1.15
N SER A 52 31.93 12.74 -0.13
CA SER A 52 32.24 13.99 -0.84
C SER A 52 31.38 15.15 -0.32
N VAL A 53 31.83 16.38 -0.55
CA VAL A 53 31.03 17.59 -0.25
C VAL A 53 30.43 18.11 -1.57
N PRO A 54 29.12 18.40 -1.63
CA PRO A 54 28.53 19.00 -2.82
C PRO A 54 29.16 20.34 -3.17
N LYS A 55 29.40 20.62 -4.46
CA LYS A 55 30.02 21.87 -4.91
C LYS A 55 29.14 23.10 -4.61
N ASP A 56 27.83 22.96 -4.77
CA ASP A 56 26.85 24.04 -4.59
C ASP A 56 26.13 23.97 -3.24
N LEU A 57 26.82 23.47 -2.19
CA LEU A 57 26.26 23.42 -0.85
C LEU A 57 26.08 24.84 -0.30
N PRO A 58 24.86 25.27 0.06
CA PRO A 58 24.69 26.56 0.68
C PRO A 58 25.33 26.55 2.08
N PRO A 59 25.72 27.72 2.61
CA PRO A 59 26.41 27.80 3.90
C PRO A 59 25.43 27.46 5.04
N PHE A 60 25.23 26.18 5.32
CA PHE A 60 24.28 25.68 6.33
C PHE A 60 24.51 26.28 7.71
N SER A 61 25.75 26.62 8.06
CA SER A 61 26.08 27.30 9.31
C SER A 61 25.44 28.69 9.46
N LEU A 62 25.01 29.31 8.36
CA LEU A 62 24.38 30.62 8.31
C LEU A 62 22.86 30.55 8.09
N LEU A 63 22.30 29.34 7.92
CA LEU A 63 20.89 29.13 7.62
C LEU A 63 20.13 28.62 8.84
N SER A 64 18.84 28.94 8.90
CA SER A 64 17.93 28.32 9.87
C SER A 64 17.63 26.86 9.49
N ASN A 65 17.19 26.07 10.46
CA ASN A 65 16.76 24.68 10.22
C ASN A 65 15.64 24.60 9.16
N GLU A 66 14.76 25.60 9.10
CA GLU A 66 13.69 25.69 8.10
C GLU A 66 14.25 25.94 6.70
N GLN A 67 15.24 26.83 6.56
CA GLN A 67 15.90 27.08 5.28
C GLN A 67 16.66 25.85 4.78
N ILE A 68 17.33 25.13 5.68
CA ILE A 68 18.01 23.86 5.37
C ILE A 68 16.98 22.81 4.92
N ALA A 69 15.88 22.66 5.66
CA ALA A 69 14.81 21.71 5.31
C ALA A 69 14.20 22.03 3.93
N ASN A 70 13.89 23.30 3.66
CA ASN A 70 13.37 23.74 2.37
C ASN A 70 14.37 23.50 1.23
N TRP A 71 15.66 23.67 1.47
CA TRP A 71 16.68 23.33 0.48
C TRP A 71 16.75 21.82 0.22
N LEU A 72 16.69 21.00 1.27
CA LEU A 72 16.67 19.53 1.14
C LEU A 72 15.44 19.07 0.35
N LEU A 73 14.26 19.62 0.62
CA LEU A 73 13.04 19.31 -0.13
C LEU A 73 13.17 19.63 -1.62
N LYS A 74 13.82 20.75 -1.98
CA LYS A 74 14.11 21.05 -3.39
C LYS A 74 15.04 20.02 -4.04
N GLN A 75 16.02 19.49 -3.31
CA GLN A 75 16.87 18.42 -3.85
C GLN A 75 16.10 17.10 -3.99
N VAL A 76 15.18 16.82 -3.07
CA VAL A 76 14.26 15.68 -3.19
C VAL A 76 13.43 15.82 -4.46
N ASP A 77 12.84 16.98 -4.74
CA ASP A 77 12.07 17.23 -5.97
C ASP A 77 12.91 16.94 -7.23
N VAL A 78 14.17 17.40 -7.26
CA VAL A 78 15.09 17.13 -8.37
C VAL A 78 15.37 15.64 -8.56
N VAL A 79 15.58 14.90 -7.46
CA VAL A 79 15.77 13.44 -7.53
C VAL A 79 14.50 12.73 -7.98
N MET A 80 13.34 13.14 -7.47
CA MET A 80 12.03 12.60 -7.85
C MET A 80 11.76 12.79 -9.35
N ASP A 81 12.09 13.96 -9.90
CA ASP A 81 11.94 14.25 -11.33
C ASP A 81 12.92 13.43 -12.18
N CYS A 82 14.18 13.31 -11.76
CA CYS A 82 15.19 12.50 -12.47
C CYS A 82 14.80 11.03 -12.54
N LEU A 83 14.31 10.47 -11.43
CA LEU A 83 13.83 9.09 -11.35
C LEU A 83 12.40 8.92 -11.88
N GLN A 84 11.79 10.01 -12.36
CA GLN A 84 10.43 10.11 -12.87
C GLN A 84 9.36 9.67 -11.88
N LEU A 85 9.61 9.67 -10.56
CA LEU A 85 8.70 9.16 -9.53
C LEU A 85 7.35 9.89 -9.50
N ASN A 86 7.34 11.14 -9.96
CA ASN A 86 6.15 11.99 -10.12
C ASN A 86 5.35 11.68 -11.39
N ASN A 87 5.81 10.75 -12.24
CA ASN A 87 5.15 10.36 -13.47
C ASN A 87 4.00 9.38 -13.19
N PHE A 88 2.80 9.94 -13.12
CA PHE A 88 1.55 9.20 -12.93
C PHE A 88 0.76 8.99 -14.23
N SER A 89 1.42 9.02 -15.41
CA SER A 89 0.73 8.97 -16.71
C SER A 89 -0.22 7.77 -16.86
N SER A 90 0.17 6.59 -16.39
CA SER A 90 -0.68 5.39 -16.44
C SER A 90 -1.92 5.51 -15.54
N LEU A 91 -1.80 6.17 -14.39
CA LEU A 91 -2.92 6.43 -13.48
C LEU A 91 -3.83 7.53 -14.01
N ASN A 92 -3.27 8.61 -14.57
CA ASN A 92 -4.02 9.69 -15.19
C ASN A 92 -4.84 9.15 -16.38
N PHE A 93 -4.23 8.31 -17.23
CA PHE A 93 -4.95 7.61 -18.30
C PHE A 93 -6.12 6.78 -17.75
N LEU A 94 -5.88 5.98 -16.70
CA LEU A 94 -6.93 5.17 -16.08
C LEU A 94 -8.07 6.05 -15.53
N HIS A 95 -7.72 7.15 -14.85
CA HIS A 95 -8.68 8.11 -14.32
C HIS A 95 -9.51 8.77 -15.42
N ASP A 96 -8.88 9.20 -16.52
CA ASP A 96 -9.55 9.83 -17.64
C ASP A 96 -10.54 8.88 -18.32
N GLU A 97 -10.14 7.62 -18.53
CA GLU A 97 -11.00 6.59 -19.13
C GLU A 97 -12.19 6.24 -18.23
N ILE A 98 -11.97 6.09 -16.92
CA ILE A 98 -13.05 5.85 -15.95
C ILE A 98 -14.00 7.05 -15.90
N SER A 99 -13.47 8.27 -15.89
CA SER A 99 -14.26 9.51 -15.85
C SER A 99 -15.16 9.67 -17.08
N LYS A 100 -14.77 9.15 -18.24
CA LYS A 100 -15.62 9.09 -19.44
C LYS A 100 -16.79 8.14 -19.25
N LEU A 101 -16.54 6.95 -18.69
CA LEU A 101 -17.57 5.95 -18.40
C LEU A 101 -18.57 6.45 -17.34
N ASP A 102 -18.08 7.14 -16.30
CA ASP A 102 -18.93 7.77 -15.27
C ASP A 102 -19.88 8.82 -15.88
N LYS A 103 -19.39 9.66 -16.79
CA LYS A 103 -20.22 10.65 -17.48
C LYS A 103 -21.32 9.99 -18.31
N ASP A 104 -20.97 8.93 -19.05
CA ASP A 104 -21.93 8.15 -19.82
C ASP A 104 -23.01 7.52 -18.93
N GLU A 105 -22.63 6.97 -17.78
CA GLU A 105 -23.57 6.38 -16.82
C GLU A 105 -24.45 7.44 -16.14
N SER A 106 -23.88 8.60 -15.79
CA SER A 106 -24.64 9.73 -15.24
C SER A 106 -25.73 10.20 -16.22
N VAL A 107 -25.43 10.26 -17.52
CA VAL A 107 -26.42 10.57 -18.56
C VAL A 107 -27.54 9.53 -18.56
N LEU A 108 -27.22 8.24 -18.48
CA LEU A 108 -28.23 7.17 -18.43
C LEU A 108 -29.09 7.27 -17.16
N ASN A 109 -28.46 7.50 -16.01
CA ASN A 109 -29.14 7.60 -14.72
C ASN A 109 -30.03 8.84 -14.63
N SER A 110 -29.68 9.95 -15.29
CA SER A 110 -30.54 11.15 -15.37
C SER A 110 -31.86 10.90 -16.12
N MET A 111 -31.91 9.85 -16.94
CA MET A 111 -33.09 9.42 -17.70
C MET A 111 -33.77 8.20 -17.08
N MET A 112 -33.38 7.82 -15.87
CA MET A 112 -33.96 6.71 -15.13
C MET A 112 -35.17 7.18 -14.31
N SER A 113 -36.24 6.39 -14.33
CA SER A 113 -37.46 6.55 -13.54
C SER A 113 -37.69 5.29 -12.69
N GLU A 114 -38.67 5.32 -11.79
CA GLU A 114 -39.04 4.17 -10.93
C GLU A 114 -39.35 2.89 -11.71
N THR A 115 -39.81 3.01 -12.97
CA THR A 115 -40.23 1.87 -13.80
C THR A 115 -39.22 1.49 -14.89
N GLY A 116 -38.08 2.20 -14.98
CA GLY A 116 -37.04 1.99 -15.99
C GLY A 116 -36.59 3.30 -16.64
N TYR A 117 -35.95 3.18 -17.80
CA TYR A 117 -35.36 4.32 -18.52
C TYR A 117 -36.34 4.91 -19.52
N ALA A 118 -36.50 6.24 -19.53
CA ALA A 118 -37.38 6.96 -20.44
C ALA A 118 -36.59 7.93 -21.32
N CYS A 119 -36.72 7.82 -22.64
CA CYS A 119 -36.05 8.72 -23.56
C CYS A 119 -36.67 10.12 -23.51
N ALA A 120 -35.91 11.14 -23.10
CA ALA A 120 -36.36 12.53 -23.11
C ALA A 120 -36.67 13.09 -24.51
N VAL A 121 -36.11 12.49 -25.58
CA VAL A 121 -36.28 12.98 -26.96
C VAL A 121 -37.54 12.42 -27.63
N CYS A 122 -37.89 11.14 -27.39
CA CYS A 122 -39.01 10.49 -28.07
C CYS A 122 -40.02 9.80 -27.15
N GLY A 123 -39.84 9.85 -25.83
CA GLY A 123 -40.75 9.29 -24.83
C GLY A 123 -40.75 7.77 -24.72
N LYS A 124 -39.93 7.05 -25.49
CA LYS A 124 -39.87 5.57 -25.41
C LYS A 124 -39.25 5.11 -24.10
N THR A 125 -39.84 4.06 -23.53
CA THR A 125 -39.40 3.47 -22.25
C THR A 125 -38.71 2.12 -22.44
N TYR A 126 -37.77 1.82 -21.57
CA TYR A 126 -36.94 0.62 -21.60
C TYR A 126 -36.67 0.12 -20.18
N SER A 127 -36.87 -1.18 -19.95
CA SER A 127 -36.62 -1.78 -18.63
C SER A 127 -35.15 -2.07 -18.34
N ARG A 128 -34.26 -2.06 -19.36
CA ARG A 128 -32.82 -2.33 -19.18
C ARG A 128 -31.97 -1.22 -19.82
N ALA A 129 -30.92 -0.81 -19.09
CA ALA A 129 -29.95 0.20 -19.52
C ALA A 129 -29.31 -0.14 -20.88
N ALA A 130 -28.96 -1.41 -21.12
CA ALA A 130 -28.34 -1.83 -22.38
C ALA A 130 -29.22 -1.59 -23.62
N TRP A 131 -30.54 -1.82 -23.50
CA TRP A 131 -31.48 -1.55 -24.60
C TRP A 131 -31.70 -0.07 -24.79
N PHE A 132 -31.72 0.69 -23.69
CA PHE A 132 -31.82 2.14 -23.72
C PHE A 132 -30.59 2.79 -24.37
N LYS A 133 -29.37 2.38 -24.00
CA LYS A 133 -28.11 2.81 -24.62
C LYS A 133 -28.12 2.60 -26.13
N LYS A 134 -28.52 1.40 -26.59
CA LYS A 134 -28.67 1.08 -28.02
C LYS A 134 -29.73 1.95 -28.72
N HIS A 135 -30.81 2.27 -28.03
CA HIS A 135 -31.85 3.15 -28.57
C HIS A 135 -31.31 4.57 -28.80
N LEU A 136 -30.64 5.15 -27.80
CA LEU A 136 -30.03 6.47 -27.89
C LEU A 136 -29.00 6.54 -29.03
N GLN A 137 -28.15 5.52 -29.18
CA GLN A 137 -27.19 5.41 -30.28
C GLN A 137 -27.88 5.37 -31.66
N LYS A 138 -28.90 4.51 -31.83
CA LYS A 138 -29.51 4.28 -33.16
C LYS A 138 -30.52 5.33 -33.59
N LYS A 139 -31.27 5.91 -32.65
CA LYS A 139 -32.40 6.81 -32.94
C LYS A 139 -32.08 8.27 -32.68
N HIS A 140 -31.09 8.54 -31.83
CA HIS A 140 -30.74 9.90 -31.42
C HIS A 140 -29.26 10.21 -31.63
N ALA A 141 -28.51 9.32 -32.29
CA ALA A 141 -27.08 9.48 -32.60
C ALA A 141 -26.23 9.85 -31.37
N PHE A 142 -26.64 9.41 -30.17
CA PHE A 142 -25.83 9.58 -28.98
C PHE A 142 -24.53 8.79 -29.14
N VAL A 143 -23.42 9.47 -28.88
CA VAL A 143 -22.09 8.87 -28.85
C VAL A 143 -21.78 8.54 -27.39
N PHE A 144 -21.54 7.27 -27.12
CA PHE A 144 -21.04 6.81 -25.83
C PHE A 144 -19.55 6.53 -25.99
N SER A 145 -18.81 6.75 -24.92
CA SER A 145 -17.38 6.52 -24.85
C SER A 145 -17.07 5.02 -24.93
N ASP A 146 -16.14 4.67 -25.81
CA ASP A 146 -15.47 3.37 -25.77
C ASP A 146 -14.23 3.51 -24.88
N SER A 147 -14.00 2.52 -24.02
CA SER A 147 -12.83 2.49 -23.15
C SER A 147 -11.63 1.93 -23.89
N GLU A 148 -10.51 2.63 -23.81
CA GLU A 148 -9.23 2.18 -24.35
C GLU A 148 -8.39 1.45 -23.30
N THR A 149 -7.44 0.63 -23.76
CA THR A 149 -6.43 0.01 -22.91
C THR A 149 -5.14 0.82 -22.93
N CYS A 150 -4.44 0.86 -21.79
CA CYS A 150 -3.21 1.62 -21.67
C CYS A 150 -2.10 0.99 -22.52
N LYS A 151 -1.52 1.77 -23.45
CA LYS A 151 -0.39 1.37 -24.31
C LYS A 151 0.91 2.09 -23.96
N LEU A 152 0.90 2.84 -22.85
CA LEU A 152 2.07 3.60 -22.41
C LEU A 152 3.19 2.64 -22.02
N LYS A 153 4.37 2.86 -22.59
CA LYS A 153 5.60 2.19 -22.14
C LYS A 153 6.08 2.89 -20.88
N VAL A 154 6.21 2.12 -19.81
CA VAL A 154 6.69 2.61 -18.52
C VAL A 154 8.07 2.01 -18.26
N ASN A 155 9.01 2.83 -17.82
CA ASN A 155 10.33 2.36 -17.41
C ASN A 155 10.19 1.36 -16.24
N PRO A 156 10.73 0.14 -16.34
CA PRO A 156 10.69 -0.85 -15.25
C PRO A 156 11.26 -0.33 -13.93
N LEU A 157 12.32 0.50 -13.99
CA LEU A 157 12.93 1.11 -12.83
C LEU A 157 11.96 2.04 -12.10
N HIS A 158 11.30 2.92 -12.86
CA HIS A 158 10.28 3.82 -12.33
C HIS A 158 9.15 3.05 -11.63
N SER A 159 8.63 2.02 -12.30
CA SER A 159 7.58 1.16 -11.71
C SER A 159 8.06 0.43 -10.45
N PHE A 160 9.32 -0.03 -10.42
CA PHE A 160 9.91 -0.65 -9.25
C PHE A 160 10.00 0.33 -8.08
N LEU A 161 10.53 1.53 -8.32
CA LEU A 161 10.72 2.54 -7.28
C LEU A 161 9.40 3.07 -6.72
N GLN A 162 8.38 3.26 -7.56
CA GLN A 162 7.04 3.63 -7.08
C GLN A 162 6.46 2.56 -6.16
N MET A 163 6.61 1.28 -6.51
CA MET A 163 6.13 0.17 -5.68
C MET A 163 6.96 0.01 -4.39
N SER A 164 8.28 0.22 -4.44
CA SER A 164 9.13 0.12 -3.25
C SER A 164 8.88 1.26 -2.26
N LEU A 165 8.68 2.49 -2.76
CA LEU A 165 8.31 3.64 -1.93
C LEU A 165 6.91 3.50 -1.34
N LEU A 166 5.93 2.96 -2.09
CA LEU A 166 4.62 2.61 -1.54
C LEU A 166 4.74 1.59 -0.40
N LEU A 167 5.52 0.53 -0.61
CA LEU A 167 5.78 -0.48 0.44
C LEU A 167 6.39 0.14 1.70
N ARG A 168 7.38 1.03 1.54
CA ARG A 168 8.00 1.76 2.65
C ARG A 168 7.00 2.64 3.39
N ASP A 169 6.18 3.41 2.66
CA ASP A 169 5.16 4.28 3.25
C ASP A 169 4.09 3.45 3.99
N THR A 170 3.66 2.32 3.44
CA THR A 170 2.73 1.40 4.11
C THR A 170 3.33 0.88 5.40
N ILE A 171 4.55 0.32 5.38
CA ILE A 171 5.18 -0.21 6.60
C ILE A 171 5.37 0.88 7.65
N ASP A 172 5.81 2.07 7.24
CA ASP A 172 5.98 3.20 8.13
C ASP A 172 4.64 3.67 8.72
N SER A 173 3.58 3.74 7.91
CA SER A 173 2.23 4.11 8.39
C SER A 173 1.73 3.15 9.47
N TYR A 174 1.97 1.85 9.34
CA TYR A 174 1.65 0.85 10.36
C TYR A 174 2.48 1.04 11.63
N LYS A 175 3.79 1.32 11.53
CA LYS A 175 4.65 1.59 12.69
C LYS A 175 4.24 2.86 13.43
N MET A 176 3.88 3.91 12.68
CA MET A 176 3.42 5.18 13.21
C MET A 176 1.99 5.11 13.76
N GLY A 177 1.22 4.09 13.39
CA GLY A 177 -0.19 3.97 13.76
C GLY A 177 -1.05 5.00 13.04
N ASP A 178 -0.66 5.39 11.83
CA ASP A 178 -1.31 6.42 11.02
C ASP A 178 -2.40 5.80 10.13
N GLY A 179 -3.61 5.68 10.68
CA GLY A 179 -4.77 5.11 9.99
C GLY A 179 -5.12 5.80 8.67
N ASP A 180 -4.93 7.12 8.57
CA ASP A 180 -5.22 7.85 7.34
C ASP A 180 -4.20 7.53 6.24
N ARG A 181 -2.90 7.46 6.56
CA ARG A 181 -1.88 6.99 5.63
C ARG A 181 -2.11 5.54 5.20
N ILE A 182 -2.49 4.66 6.13
CA ILE A 182 -2.79 3.25 5.83
C ILE A 182 -3.93 3.16 4.80
N VAL A 183 -5.05 3.87 5.00
CA VAL A 183 -6.18 3.85 4.06
C VAL A 183 -5.80 4.43 2.70
N ARG A 184 -5.07 5.56 2.69
CA ARG A 184 -4.58 6.16 1.44
C ARG A 184 -3.73 5.19 0.64
N ASN A 185 -2.84 4.44 1.30
CA ASN A 185 -1.99 3.46 0.62
C ASN A 185 -2.79 2.25 0.15
N ALA A 186 -3.82 1.85 0.89
CA ALA A 186 -4.72 0.76 0.51
C ALA A 186 -5.39 0.99 -0.86
N TYR A 187 -5.69 2.24 -1.25
CA TYR A 187 -6.18 2.56 -2.59
C TYR A 187 -5.20 2.15 -3.70
N PHE A 188 -3.92 2.50 -3.54
CA PHE A 188 -2.88 2.12 -4.51
C PHE A 188 -2.63 0.61 -4.48
N GLU A 189 -2.52 0.02 -3.29
CA GLU A 189 -2.35 -1.42 -3.13
C GLU A 189 -3.50 -2.21 -3.74
N TRP A 190 -4.74 -1.68 -3.68
CA TRP A 190 -5.91 -2.31 -4.29
C TRP A 190 -5.80 -2.35 -5.82
N LEU A 191 -5.36 -1.24 -6.44
CA LEU A 191 -5.10 -1.19 -7.88
C LEU A 191 -4.00 -2.18 -8.28
N TYR A 192 -2.88 -2.20 -7.54
CA TYR A 192 -1.82 -3.17 -7.76
C TYR A 192 -2.32 -4.61 -7.61
N ALA A 193 -3.11 -4.90 -6.57
CA ALA A 193 -3.67 -6.22 -6.31
C ALA A 193 -4.58 -6.69 -7.44
N SER A 194 -5.46 -5.80 -7.90
CA SER A 194 -6.34 -6.03 -9.05
C SER A 194 -5.54 -6.33 -10.31
N SER A 195 -4.54 -5.49 -10.62
CA SER A 195 -3.73 -5.61 -11.83
C SER A 195 -2.87 -6.88 -11.90
N LEU A 196 -2.50 -7.41 -10.74
CA LEU A 196 -1.71 -8.63 -10.59
C LEU A 196 -2.59 -9.87 -10.34
N HIS A 197 -3.92 -9.74 -10.45
CA HIS A 197 -4.91 -10.81 -10.30
C HIS A 197 -4.92 -11.50 -8.93
N HIS A 198 -4.52 -10.79 -7.88
CA HIS A 198 -4.61 -11.32 -6.53
C HIS A 198 -5.98 -11.04 -5.89
N THR A 199 -6.97 -11.78 -6.36
CA THR A 199 -8.41 -11.60 -6.05
C THR A 199 -8.72 -11.51 -4.56
N LYS A 200 -8.07 -12.33 -3.72
CA LYS A 200 -8.23 -12.30 -2.26
C LYS A 200 -7.88 -10.90 -1.69
N TYR A 201 -6.75 -10.33 -2.10
CA TYR A 201 -6.30 -9.02 -1.60
C TYR A 201 -7.10 -7.88 -2.21
N THR A 202 -7.50 -7.99 -3.48
CA THR A 202 -8.39 -7.03 -4.11
C THR A 202 -9.70 -6.89 -3.35
N VAL A 203 -10.36 -7.99 -2.98
CA VAL A 203 -11.62 -7.94 -2.22
C VAL A 203 -11.39 -7.45 -0.79
N TRP A 204 -10.30 -7.87 -0.13
CA TRP A 204 -10.01 -7.46 1.23
C TRP A 204 -9.73 -5.95 1.34
N LEU A 205 -8.88 -5.41 0.46
CA LEU A 205 -8.56 -3.97 0.39
C LEU A 205 -9.79 -3.15 0.02
N TRP A 206 -10.59 -3.61 -0.95
CA TRP A 206 -11.84 -2.94 -1.30
C TRP A 206 -12.80 -2.86 -0.11
N ARG A 207 -12.96 -3.96 0.64
CA ARG A 207 -13.82 -3.97 1.82
C ARG A 207 -13.33 -3.00 2.89
N MET A 208 -12.01 -2.94 3.11
CA MET A 208 -11.41 -1.99 4.03
C MET A 208 -11.72 -0.54 3.61
N ILE A 209 -11.50 -0.20 2.34
CA ILE A 209 -11.83 1.13 1.78
C ILE A 209 -13.32 1.44 1.93
N ALA A 210 -14.19 0.50 1.54
CA ALA A 210 -15.64 0.65 1.63
C ALA A 210 -16.12 0.85 3.07
N TYR A 211 -15.53 0.15 4.05
CA TYR A 211 -15.83 0.38 5.47
C TYR A 211 -15.50 1.78 5.90
N VAL A 212 -14.35 2.30 5.48
CA VAL A 212 -13.92 3.64 5.88
C VAL A 212 -14.76 4.73 5.22
N ASP A 213 -15.04 4.60 3.92
CA ASP A 213 -15.56 5.71 3.11
C ASP A 213 -17.07 5.65 2.84
N ALA A 214 -17.73 4.49 2.97
CA ALA A 214 -19.11 4.33 2.50
C ALA A 214 -20.04 3.56 3.45
N VAL A 215 -19.54 2.56 4.18
CA VAL A 215 -20.39 1.60 4.91
C VAL A 215 -20.55 1.95 6.38
N LEU A 216 -19.46 2.35 7.06
CA LEU A 216 -19.51 2.68 8.48
C LEU A 216 -19.92 4.15 8.69
N SER A 217 -20.56 4.44 9.82
CA SER A 217 -20.77 5.83 10.23
C SER A 217 -19.42 6.54 10.46
N PRO A 218 -19.37 7.88 10.44
CA PRO A 218 -18.12 8.61 10.68
C PRO A 218 -17.40 8.23 11.99
N ALA A 219 -18.16 7.90 13.04
CA ALA A 219 -17.61 7.47 14.32
C ALA A 219 -17.01 6.06 14.24
N GLU A 220 -17.74 5.10 13.67
CA GLU A 220 -17.28 3.72 13.48
C GLU A 220 -16.09 3.64 12.50
N SER A 221 -16.09 4.46 11.44
CA SER A 221 -14.99 4.58 10.49
C SER A 221 -13.72 5.10 11.18
N ALA A 222 -13.84 6.13 12.04
CA ALA A 222 -12.73 6.63 12.83
C ALA A 222 -12.18 5.54 13.77
N GLU A 223 -13.06 4.83 14.48
CA GLU A 223 -12.67 3.72 15.34
C GLU A 223 -11.99 2.59 14.55
N TYR A 224 -12.56 2.18 13.42
CA TYR A 224 -11.99 1.16 12.54
C TYR A 224 -10.59 1.54 12.07
N LYS A 225 -10.39 2.78 11.59
CA LYS A 225 -9.10 3.27 11.10
C LYS A 225 -8.02 3.20 12.17
N TRP A 226 -8.31 3.67 13.38
CA TRP A 226 -7.32 3.69 14.46
C TRP A 226 -7.11 2.32 15.12
N ASN A 227 -8.08 1.40 15.00
CA ASN A 227 -7.96 0.01 15.44
C ASN A 227 -7.27 -0.92 14.42
N MET A 228 -6.76 -0.39 13.30
CA MET A 228 -5.95 -1.17 12.37
C MET A 228 -4.56 -1.50 12.91
N THR A 229 -4.12 -0.82 13.96
CA THR A 229 -2.81 -1.03 14.58
C THR A 229 -2.94 -1.17 16.10
N VAL A 230 -1.96 -1.82 16.71
CA VAL A 230 -1.90 -2.02 18.17
C VAL A 230 -0.50 -1.68 18.67
N ASN A 231 -0.41 -0.88 19.74
CA ASN A 231 0.86 -0.55 20.39
C ASN A 231 1.07 -1.41 21.65
N LEU A 232 1.70 -2.57 21.49
CA LEU A 232 1.95 -3.48 22.62
C LEU A 232 3.10 -3.03 23.54
N LYS A 233 4.02 -2.19 23.05
CA LYS A 233 5.26 -1.83 23.76
C LYS A 233 5.25 -0.41 24.32
N GLY A 234 4.30 0.43 23.91
CA GLY A 234 4.30 1.86 24.14
C GLY A 234 5.36 2.59 23.30
N GLY A 235 5.26 3.92 23.21
CA GLY A 235 6.20 4.75 22.45
C GLY A 235 5.92 4.85 20.95
N ILE A 236 6.62 5.77 20.29
CA ILE A 236 6.48 6.07 18.85
C ILE A 236 7.14 4.94 18.03
N GLN A 237 6.61 4.66 16.82
CA GLN A 237 7.10 3.62 15.90
C GLN A 237 6.99 2.16 16.40
N ASN A 238 6.27 1.93 17.50
CA ASN A 238 6.12 0.60 18.11
C ASN A 238 4.77 -0.07 17.83
N ASN A 239 3.95 0.53 16.96
CA ASN A 239 2.71 -0.09 16.53
C ASN A 239 2.97 -1.29 15.61
N ILE A 240 2.09 -2.28 15.69
CA ILE A 240 2.03 -3.41 14.75
C ILE A 240 0.64 -3.46 14.10
N PRO A 241 0.51 -4.02 12.89
CA PRO A 241 -0.80 -4.34 12.34
C PRO A 241 -1.63 -5.18 13.32
N ASN A 242 -2.92 -4.87 13.45
CA ASN A 242 -3.82 -5.59 14.35
C ASN A 242 -3.95 -7.08 13.96
N ASP A 243 -3.92 -7.41 12.67
CA ASP A 243 -3.90 -8.80 12.19
C ASP A 243 -2.74 -9.60 12.84
N ASN A 244 -1.55 -9.01 12.90
CA ASN A 244 -0.38 -9.61 13.53
C ASN A 244 -0.56 -9.76 15.04
N CYS A 245 -1.24 -8.81 15.68
CA CYS A 245 -1.58 -8.92 17.09
C CYS A 245 -2.50 -10.13 17.34
N VAL A 246 -3.49 -10.34 16.46
CA VAL A 246 -4.38 -11.51 16.51
C VAL A 246 -3.58 -12.80 16.26
N GLU A 247 -2.66 -12.81 15.29
CA GLU A 247 -1.81 -13.99 15.04
C GLU A 247 -0.94 -14.35 16.25
N LEU A 248 -0.39 -13.35 16.93
CA LEU A 248 0.38 -13.54 18.17
C LEU A 248 -0.48 -14.14 19.27
N GLN A 249 -1.70 -13.64 19.47
CA GLN A 249 -2.64 -14.17 20.45
C GLN A 249 -3.00 -15.63 20.13
N VAL A 250 -3.30 -15.93 18.86
CA VAL A 250 -3.58 -17.30 18.40
C VAL A 250 -2.37 -18.21 18.61
N GLY A 251 -1.16 -17.72 18.33
CA GLY A 251 0.09 -18.44 18.60
C GLY A 251 0.29 -18.75 20.08
N ASN A 252 0.00 -17.81 20.97
CA ASN A 252 0.04 -18.02 22.43
C ASN A 252 -0.94 -19.09 22.87
N ILE A 253 -2.20 -19.00 22.42
CA ILE A 253 -3.25 -19.98 22.71
C ILE A 253 -2.83 -21.38 22.24
N LYS A 254 -2.31 -21.51 21.01
CA LYS A 254 -1.82 -22.80 20.47
C LYS A 254 -0.68 -23.37 21.32
N ARG A 255 0.26 -22.53 21.78
CA ARG A 255 1.37 -22.97 22.66
C ARG A 255 0.84 -23.47 24.00
N GLN A 256 -0.07 -22.75 24.64
CA GLN A 256 -0.69 -23.18 25.90
C GLN A 256 -1.51 -24.46 25.72
N LEU A 257 -2.25 -24.60 24.62
CA LEU A 257 -2.97 -25.84 24.32
C LEU A 257 -2.02 -27.03 24.14
N ASN A 258 -0.86 -26.81 23.54
CA ASN A 258 0.12 -27.86 23.33
C ASN A 258 0.72 -28.40 24.64
N THR A 259 0.75 -27.63 25.73
CA THR A 259 1.24 -28.12 27.04
C THR A 259 0.31 -29.16 27.67
N GLN A 260 -0.95 -29.24 27.23
CA GLN A 260 -1.92 -30.21 27.75
C GLN A 260 -1.79 -31.62 27.16
N GLY A 261 -0.95 -31.81 26.14
CA GLY A 261 -0.73 -33.12 25.52
C GLY A 261 -2.01 -33.76 24.99
N SER A 262 -2.35 -34.96 25.47
CA SER A 262 -3.56 -35.71 25.11
C SER A 262 -4.85 -35.15 25.71
N ASN A 263 -4.77 -34.23 26.68
CA ASN A 263 -5.95 -33.68 27.37
C ASN A 263 -6.62 -32.51 26.62
N LYS A 264 -6.20 -32.25 25.38
CA LYS A 264 -6.80 -31.23 24.52
C LYS A 264 -8.27 -31.55 24.27
N SER A 265 -9.14 -30.66 24.74
CA SER A 265 -10.59 -30.68 24.52
C SER A 265 -11.08 -29.29 24.12
N PHE A 266 -12.29 -29.21 23.54
CA PHE A 266 -12.91 -27.92 23.23
C PHE A 266 -13.06 -27.04 24.48
N GLN A 267 -13.47 -27.64 25.61
CA GLN A 267 -13.56 -26.93 26.89
C GLN A 267 -12.21 -26.38 27.35
N SER A 268 -11.14 -27.16 27.21
CA SER A 268 -9.79 -26.68 27.56
C SER A 268 -9.33 -25.52 26.68
N ALA A 269 -9.69 -25.51 25.40
CA ALA A 269 -9.41 -24.41 24.49
C ALA A 269 -10.18 -23.15 24.87
N GLN A 270 -11.47 -23.26 25.18
CA GLN A 270 -12.26 -22.13 25.68
C GLN A 270 -11.66 -21.54 26.96
N ASN A 271 -11.31 -22.40 27.92
CA ASN A 271 -10.72 -21.95 29.19
C ASN A 271 -9.39 -21.22 28.95
N ILE A 272 -8.53 -21.74 28.07
CA ILE A 272 -7.27 -21.07 27.71
C ILE A 272 -7.54 -19.72 27.03
N CYS A 273 -8.44 -19.66 26.05
CA CYS A 273 -8.77 -18.40 25.37
C CYS A 273 -9.25 -17.32 26.35
N MET A 274 -10.07 -17.69 27.33
CA MET A 274 -10.64 -16.77 28.33
C MET A 274 -9.63 -16.33 29.40
N THR A 275 -8.56 -17.10 29.63
CA THR A 275 -7.62 -16.86 30.74
C THR A 275 -6.23 -16.41 30.29
N THR A 276 -5.90 -16.55 29.00
CA THR A 276 -4.54 -16.30 28.45
C THR A 276 -4.00 -14.93 28.86
N GLN A 277 -4.79 -13.87 28.70
CA GLN A 277 -4.35 -12.51 29.00
C GLN A 277 -4.05 -12.31 30.49
N VAL A 278 -4.94 -12.78 31.36
CA VAL A 278 -4.77 -12.69 32.83
C VAL A 278 -3.55 -13.47 33.29
N VAL A 279 -3.32 -14.66 32.73
CA VAL A 279 -2.15 -15.48 33.03
C VAL A 279 -0.86 -14.79 32.59
N GLU A 280 -0.83 -14.18 31.41
CA GLU A 280 0.32 -13.43 30.91
C GLU A 280 0.65 -12.22 31.79
N ASP A 281 -0.36 -11.47 32.24
CA ASP A 281 -0.19 -10.34 33.14
C ASP A 281 0.38 -10.76 34.51
N ILE A 282 -0.11 -11.87 35.07
CA ILE A 282 0.41 -12.44 36.32
C ILE A 282 1.88 -12.84 36.14
N ILE A 283 2.21 -13.52 35.05
CA ILE A 283 3.59 -13.94 34.75
C ILE A 283 4.51 -12.72 34.64
N GLU A 284 4.08 -11.68 33.95
CA GLU A 284 4.89 -10.47 33.77
C GLU A 284 5.08 -9.69 35.08
N ASN A 285 4.04 -9.58 35.90
CA ASN A 285 4.14 -8.99 37.23
C ASN A 285 5.05 -9.79 38.16
N LEU A 286 4.97 -11.12 38.14
CA LEU A 286 5.88 -11.98 38.91
C LEU A 286 7.33 -11.78 38.47
N ARG A 287 7.61 -11.70 37.16
CA ARG A 287 8.96 -11.42 36.65
C ARG A 287 9.51 -10.08 37.14
N LYS A 288 8.69 -9.02 37.09
CA LYS A 288 9.06 -7.69 37.61
C LYS A 288 9.40 -7.76 39.09
N THR A 289 8.59 -8.43 39.89
CA THR A 289 8.79 -8.58 41.34
C THR A 289 10.06 -9.36 41.67
N VAL A 290 10.34 -10.44 40.95
CA VAL A 290 11.52 -11.31 41.17
C VAL A 290 12.79 -10.71 40.55
N ARG A 291 12.71 -9.55 39.88
CA ARG A 291 13.82 -8.93 39.12
C ARG A 291 14.47 -9.89 38.12
N SER A 292 13.69 -10.87 37.64
CA SER A 292 14.14 -11.79 36.61
C SER A 292 14.10 -11.07 35.27
N VAL A 293 15.27 -10.60 34.81
CA VAL A 293 15.39 -9.95 33.51
C VAL A 293 15.44 -11.03 32.44
N LYS A 294 14.44 -11.06 31.54
CA LYS A 294 14.61 -11.80 30.28
C LYS A 294 15.81 -11.21 29.54
N THR A 295 16.77 -12.06 29.17
CA THR A 295 17.91 -11.64 28.36
C THR A 295 17.39 -11.05 27.04
N LYS A 296 17.42 -9.72 26.91
CA LYS A 296 17.10 -9.04 25.66
C LYS A 296 18.29 -9.22 24.73
N ARG A 297 18.10 -10.00 23.65
CA ARG A 297 19.00 -9.98 22.51
C ARG A 297 18.48 -8.93 21.53
N THR A 298 18.82 -7.67 21.77
CA THR A 298 18.62 -6.65 20.74
C THR A 298 19.71 -6.86 19.71
N ARG A 299 19.35 -7.10 18.45
CA ARG A 299 20.37 -7.04 17.37
C ARG A 299 20.80 -5.58 17.26
N PRO A 300 22.12 -5.29 17.17
CA PRO A 300 22.56 -3.95 16.86
C PRO A 300 22.01 -3.55 15.49
N ASP A 301 21.72 -2.25 15.32
CA ASP A 301 21.41 -1.71 14.01
C ASP A 301 22.60 -1.97 13.08
N VAL A 302 22.31 -2.57 11.93
CA VAL A 302 23.33 -2.85 10.93
C VAL A 302 23.61 -1.56 10.18
N ASP A 303 24.85 -1.08 10.20
CA ASP A 303 25.29 -0.01 9.32
C ASP A 303 25.36 -0.55 7.88
N LYS A 304 24.54 0.02 7.00
CA LYS A 304 24.39 -0.39 5.60
C LYS A 304 25.16 0.50 4.64
N THR A 305 25.85 1.52 5.15
CA THR A 305 26.51 2.54 4.32
C THR A 305 27.44 1.91 3.29
N ALA A 306 28.24 0.92 3.71
CA ALA A 306 29.17 0.20 2.82
C ALA A 306 28.46 -0.65 1.74
N ASP A 307 27.27 -1.16 2.02
CA ASP A 307 26.50 -1.95 1.04
C ASP A 307 25.86 -1.02 0.00
N ILE A 308 25.31 0.12 0.44
CA ILE A 308 24.78 1.16 -0.46
C ILE A 308 25.89 1.74 -1.33
N GLU A 309 27.06 2.05 -0.76
CA GLU A 309 28.24 2.50 -1.50
C GLU A 309 28.59 1.54 -2.64
N LYS A 310 28.70 0.24 -2.35
CA LYS A 310 28.97 -0.78 -3.38
C LYS A 310 27.90 -0.87 -4.45
N MET A 311 26.61 -0.73 -4.08
CA MET A 311 25.53 -0.73 -5.06
C MET A 311 25.58 0.50 -5.96
N VAL A 312 25.84 1.68 -5.40
CA VAL A 312 26.00 2.93 -6.15
C VAL A 312 27.21 2.83 -7.09
N GLU A 313 28.36 2.32 -6.62
CA GLU A 313 29.52 2.05 -7.46
C GLU A 313 29.19 1.10 -8.61
N TYR A 314 28.40 0.05 -8.34
CA TYR A 314 27.95 -0.88 -9.37
C TYR A 314 27.06 -0.19 -10.41
N LEU A 315 26.08 0.61 -9.99
CA LEU A 315 25.19 1.36 -10.88
C LEU A 315 25.99 2.32 -11.76
N ARG A 316 26.93 3.07 -11.17
CA ARG A 316 27.76 4.07 -11.87
C ARG A 316 28.72 3.47 -12.90
N LYS A 317 28.99 2.16 -12.88
CA LYS A 317 29.74 1.48 -13.97
C LYS A 317 29.00 1.54 -15.31
N TYR A 318 27.68 1.70 -15.29
CA TYR A 318 26.84 1.78 -16.49
C TYR A 318 26.57 3.22 -16.94
N GLY A 319 27.11 4.22 -16.24
CA GLY A 319 26.91 5.64 -16.54
C GLY A 319 26.27 6.39 -15.37
N CYS A 320 25.65 7.53 -15.67
CA CYS A 320 24.87 8.27 -14.67
C CYS A 320 23.66 7.41 -14.26
N VAL A 321 23.42 7.29 -12.94
CA VAL A 321 22.38 6.43 -12.35
C VAL A 321 20.99 6.76 -12.88
N LYS A 322 20.70 8.05 -13.11
CA LYS A 322 19.41 8.50 -13.67
C LYS A 322 19.19 8.08 -15.12
N ASP A 323 20.27 7.81 -15.85
CA ASP A 323 20.25 7.49 -17.28
C ASP A 323 20.32 5.97 -17.52
N ILE A 324 20.29 5.15 -16.47
CA ILE A 324 20.35 3.68 -16.59
C ILE A 324 19.03 3.17 -17.18
N GLU A 325 19.15 2.56 -18.36
CA GLU A 325 18.06 1.84 -19.01
C GLU A 325 18.20 0.32 -18.85
N TRP A 326 17.07 -0.36 -18.75
CA TRP A 326 16.99 -1.80 -18.51
C TRP A 326 16.41 -2.53 -19.73
N ASP A 327 17.15 -2.53 -20.85
CA ASP A 327 16.71 -3.07 -22.15
C ASP A 327 16.26 -4.54 -22.13
N ASN A 328 16.82 -5.33 -21.21
CA ASN A 328 16.43 -6.72 -20.99
C ASN A 328 14.95 -6.87 -20.58
N PHE A 329 14.29 -5.78 -20.19
CA PHE A 329 12.89 -5.69 -19.81
C PHE A 329 12.05 -4.96 -20.87
N SER A 330 12.42 -5.05 -22.15
CA SER A 330 11.71 -4.42 -23.27
C SER A 330 10.22 -4.81 -23.41
N SER A 331 9.84 -5.98 -22.88
CA SER A 331 8.46 -6.47 -22.84
C SER A 331 7.73 -6.15 -21.53
N PHE A 332 8.36 -5.43 -20.61
CA PHE A 332 7.75 -5.08 -19.32
C PHE A 332 6.54 -4.18 -19.52
N GLN A 333 5.49 -4.49 -18.77
CA GLN A 333 4.31 -3.66 -18.64
C GLN A 333 4.09 -3.38 -17.17
N ALA A 334 4.01 -2.10 -16.82
CA ALA A 334 3.71 -1.66 -15.45
C ALA A 334 2.40 -2.31 -14.99
N PRO A 335 2.30 -2.79 -13.74
CA PRO A 335 1.09 -3.46 -13.27
C PRO A 335 -0.18 -2.65 -13.55
N ILE A 336 -0.20 -1.36 -13.19
CA ILE A 336 -1.35 -0.46 -13.40
C ILE A 336 -1.79 -0.40 -14.88
N SER A 337 -0.84 -0.46 -15.83
CA SER A 337 -1.18 -0.43 -17.27
C SER A 337 -1.95 -1.67 -17.75
N LYS A 338 -1.94 -2.76 -16.98
CA LYS A 338 -2.69 -3.99 -17.28
C LYS A 338 -4.17 -3.89 -16.89
N ILE A 339 -4.55 -2.87 -16.13
CA ILE A 339 -5.95 -2.65 -15.74
C ILE A 339 -6.72 -2.20 -16.97
N VAL A 340 -7.78 -2.93 -17.30
CA VAL A 340 -8.76 -2.52 -18.32
C VAL A 340 -9.77 -1.57 -17.65
N PRO A 341 -9.87 -0.30 -18.08
CA PRO A 341 -10.71 0.68 -17.38
C PRO A 341 -12.18 0.27 -17.31
N LYS A 342 -12.71 -0.29 -18.41
CA LYS A 342 -14.08 -0.81 -18.46
C LYS A 342 -14.34 -1.93 -17.44
N ASP A 343 -13.43 -2.89 -17.32
CA ASP A 343 -13.60 -4.00 -16.38
C ASP A 343 -13.55 -3.51 -14.94
N LEU A 344 -12.65 -2.56 -14.64
CA LEU A 344 -12.57 -1.94 -13.33
C LEU A 344 -13.84 -1.14 -13.00
N PHE A 345 -14.35 -0.36 -13.95
CA PHE A 345 -15.58 0.41 -13.82
C PHE A 345 -16.79 -0.50 -13.53
N GLU A 346 -17.00 -1.53 -14.36
CA GLU A 346 -18.09 -2.50 -14.17
C GLU A 346 -17.96 -3.22 -12.82
N TRP A 347 -16.73 -3.52 -12.39
CA TRP A 347 -16.46 -4.13 -11.10
C TRP A 347 -16.84 -3.20 -9.94
N ILE A 348 -16.41 -1.93 -9.98
CA ILE A 348 -16.73 -0.93 -8.94
C ILE A 348 -18.26 -0.78 -8.82
N ASN A 349 -18.97 -0.57 -9.92
CA ASN A 349 -20.42 -0.34 -9.90
C ASN A 349 -21.17 -1.57 -9.38
N ARG A 350 -20.72 -2.77 -9.73
CA ARG A 350 -21.28 -4.00 -9.18
C ARG A 350 -21.13 -4.06 -7.66
N HIS A 351 -19.96 -3.71 -7.12
CA HIS A 351 -19.74 -3.75 -5.67
C HIS A 351 -20.44 -2.62 -4.92
N GLN A 352 -20.58 -1.45 -5.53
CA GLN A 352 -21.42 -0.38 -4.99
C GLN A 352 -22.88 -0.81 -4.89
N GLN A 353 -23.42 -1.47 -5.93
CA GLN A 353 -24.77 -2.02 -5.89
C GLN A 353 -24.92 -3.06 -4.78
N ILE A 354 -23.97 -4.00 -4.66
CA ILE A 354 -23.96 -4.98 -3.57
C ILE A 354 -23.99 -4.26 -2.22
N ALA A 355 -23.11 -3.30 -1.99
CA ALA A 355 -23.06 -2.54 -0.74
C ALA A 355 -24.40 -1.85 -0.45
N SER A 356 -25.03 -1.21 -1.43
CA SER A 356 -26.31 -0.51 -1.27
C SER A 356 -27.51 -1.42 -0.96
N VAL A 357 -27.44 -2.71 -1.27
CA VAL A 357 -28.53 -3.67 -1.02
C VAL A 357 -28.44 -4.25 0.40
N PHE A 358 -27.24 -4.26 0.98
CA PHE A 358 -26.98 -4.83 2.31
C PHE A 358 -26.83 -3.79 3.43
N MET A 359 -26.89 -2.50 3.10
CA MET A 359 -27.07 -1.37 4.02
C MET A 359 -28.54 -0.97 4.05
#